data_AF-A0A8J3PHM0-F1
#
_entry.id   AF-A0A8J3PHM0-F1
#
_cell.length_a   1.000
_cell.length_b   1.000
_cell.length_c   1.000
_cell.angle_alpha   90.00
_cell.angle_beta   90.00
_cell.angle_gamma   90.00
#
_symmetry.space_group_name_H-M   'P 1'
#
loop_
_entity.id
_entity.type
_entity.pdbx_description
1 polymer ?
#
loop_
_entity_poly.entity_id
_entity_poly.type
_entity_poly.pdbx_seq_one_letter_code
_entity_poly.pdbx_strand_id
1 'polypeptide(L)'
;MTFAPETIQAARRLKIQHLDVHPTSKSYPNDLDPDEVGIVGDTAHAAKGTSYHLGKDQLTADAYSRRTARDKAGLSNAASAEDVGEFRIATPLGTFDLRHYTAWLFAQCRASAPDTLDLREVIGTVDGKTVLRWDAERGRASAPRSGEADSSHLWHTHKSWYRDSENRDASKAKLDERYLREIGLIEGDEDMTPDQDRKLTALYNGIYGGGPSCGEAVDPENVVNAEPDPKTGKRSAVAQAAFDFQNGHFSQLKQIRANQAKILTALGTSDRGGMTPEKLAELGVDVARRLGTLTFVADTDGPTL
;
A
#
# COMPACT_ATOMS: atom_id res chain seq x y z
N MET A 1 -10.90 33.62 0.24
CA MET A 1 -11.19 32.92 -1.03
C MET A 1 -10.64 31.51 -0.94
N THR A 2 -11.36 30.52 -1.47
CA THR A 2 -10.90 29.13 -1.48
C THR A 2 -9.67 28.94 -2.36
N PHE A 3 -8.73 28.12 -1.94
CA PHE A 3 -7.52 27.80 -2.69
C PHE A 3 -7.23 26.29 -2.71
N ALA A 4 -6.46 25.84 -3.70
CA ALA A 4 -5.94 24.48 -3.78
C ALA A 4 -4.66 24.37 -2.92
N PRO A 5 -4.62 23.57 -1.84
CA PRO A 5 -3.39 23.40 -1.07
C PRO A 5 -2.33 22.66 -1.89
N GLU A 6 -1.05 22.97 -1.65
CA GLU A 6 0.09 22.41 -2.40
C GLU A 6 0.11 20.88 -2.37
N THR A 7 -0.36 20.29 -1.27
CA THR A 7 -0.41 18.84 -1.07
C THR A 7 -1.37 18.13 -2.03
N ILE A 8 -2.52 18.74 -2.34
CA ILE A 8 -3.46 18.25 -3.36
C ILE A 8 -2.96 18.64 -4.76
N GLN A 9 -2.36 19.81 -4.92
CA GLN A 9 -1.75 20.18 -6.21
C GLN A 9 -0.65 19.21 -6.63
N ALA A 10 0.16 18.71 -5.70
CA ALA A 10 1.17 17.69 -5.96
C ALA A 10 0.54 16.38 -6.46
N ALA A 11 -0.52 15.91 -5.79
CA ALA A 11 -1.28 14.75 -6.23
C ALA A 11 -1.87 14.95 -7.64
N ARG A 12 -2.43 16.13 -7.91
CA ARG A 12 -2.97 16.49 -9.23
C ARG A 12 -1.89 16.47 -10.31
N ARG A 13 -0.74 17.11 -10.08
CA ARG A 13 0.37 17.13 -11.05
C ARG A 13 0.87 15.73 -11.36
N LEU A 14 1.00 14.86 -10.35
CA LEU A 14 1.41 13.48 -10.52
C LEU A 14 0.44 12.70 -11.43
N LYS A 15 -0.87 12.83 -11.20
CA LYS A 15 -1.87 12.15 -12.04
C LYS A 15 -1.83 12.65 -13.48
N ILE A 16 -1.85 13.97 -13.69
CA ILE A 16 -1.78 14.56 -15.04
C ILE A 16 -0.52 14.07 -15.75
N GLN A 17 0.64 14.11 -15.09
CA GLN A 17 1.91 13.67 -15.69
C GLN A 17 1.89 12.24 -16.25
N HIS A 18 1.10 11.34 -15.66
CA HIS A 18 1.10 9.91 -16.01
C HIS A 18 -0.18 9.41 -16.67
N LEU A 19 -1.28 10.15 -16.56
CA LEU A 19 -2.60 9.75 -17.06
C LEU A 19 -3.13 10.67 -18.17
N ASP A 20 -2.48 11.82 -18.42
CA ASP A 20 -2.67 12.64 -19.61
C ASP A 20 -1.75 12.12 -20.73
N VAL A 21 -2.28 11.23 -21.56
CA VAL A 21 -1.59 10.60 -22.70
C VAL A 21 -1.69 11.43 -23.98
N HIS A 22 -2.61 12.39 -24.07
CA HIS A 22 -2.74 13.29 -25.21
C HIS A 22 -2.76 14.77 -24.81
N PRO A 23 -1.66 15.30 -24.24
CA PRO A 23 -1.61 16.67 -23.68
C PRO A 23 -1.78 17.79 -24.70
N THR A 24 -1.75 17.47 -26.00
CA THR A 24 -1.98 18.42 -27.11
C THR A 24 -3.40 18.37 -27.66
N SER A 25 -4.22 17.40 -27.23
CA SER A 25 -5.58 17.16 -27.71
C SER A 25 -6.57 17.29 -26.56
N LYS A 26 -7.12 18.48 -26.38
CA LYS A 26 -8.22 18.69 -25.44
C LYS A 26 -9.37 17.74 -25.78
N SER A 27 -9.85 17.01 -24.77
CA SER A 27 -11.00 16.09 -24.85
C SER A 27 -10.75 14.83 -25.67
N TYR A 28 -9.54 14.28 -25.63
CA TYR A 28 -9.33 12.93 -26.17
C TYR A 28 -10.13 11.91 -25.33
N PRO A 29 -10.88 10.97 -25.95
CA PRO A 29 -11.67 10.03 -25.17
C PRO A 29 -10.81 9.16 -24.25
N ASN A 30 -11.15 9.15 -22.96
CA ASN A 30 -10.46 8.40 -21.90
C ASN A 30 -9.02 8.88 -21.63
N ASP A 31 -8.79 10.18 -21.75
CA ASP A 31 -7.53 10.84 -21.42
C ASP A 31 -7.76 11.80 -20.25
N LEU A 32 -6.89 11.78 -19.23
CA LEU A 32 -7.13 12.60 -18.03
C LEU A 32 -6.68 14.04 -18.25
N ASP A 33 -7.58 14.88 -18.75
CA ASP A 33 -7.30 16.29 -19.01
C ASP A 33 -7.09 17.07 -17.70
N PRO A 34 -6.28 18.15 -17.68
CA PRO A 34 -6.09 18.97 -16.48
C PRO A 34 -7.40 19.50 -15.86
N ASP A 35 -8.39 19.85 -16.69
CA ASP A 35 -9.67 20.38 -16.23
C ASP A 35 -10.57 19.30 -15.58
N GLU A 36 -10.20 18.03 -15.74
CA GLU A 36 -10.89 16.87 -15.16
C GLU A 36 -10.29 16.45 -13.82
N VAL A 37 -9.22 17.12 -13.36
CA VAL A 37 -8.66 16.96 -12.02
C VAL A 37 -8.97 18.20 -11.17
N GLY A 38 -10.23 18.29 -10.72
CA GLY A 38 -10.78 19.45 -10.01
C GLY A 38 -10.42 19.49 -8.53
N ILE A 39 -9.99 20.63 -8.01
CA ILE A 39 -9.66 20.81 -6.57
C ILE A 39 -10.56 21.85 -5.92
N VAL A 40 -10.66 23.05 -6.51
CA VAL A 40 -11.46 24.15 -5.98
C VAL A 40 -12.87 24.11 -6.58
N GLY A 41 -13.86 24.29 -5.72
CA GLY A 41 -15.26 24.17 -6.09
C GLY A 41 -15.71 25.32 -7.00
N ASP A 42 -16.58 24.98 -7.93
CA ASP A 42 -17.25 25.92 -8.83
C ASP A 42 -18.40 26.68 -8.15
N THR A 43 -19.15 27.45 -8.94
CA THR A 43 -20.33 28.19 -8.46
C THR A 43 -21.41 27.27 -7.90
N ALA A 44 -21.59 26.06 -8.43
CA ALA A 44 -22.58 25.12 -7.94
C ALA A 44 -22.21 24.59 -6.54
N HIS A 45 -20.92 24.32 -6.31
CA HIS A 45 -20.41 24.05 -4.98
C HIS A 45 -20.68 25.22 -4.05
N ALA A 46 -20.27 26.43 -4.42
CA ALA A 46 -20.43 27.64 -3.62
C ALA A 46 -21.89 27.92 -3.24
N ALA A 47 -22.82 27.69 -4.18
CA ALA A 47 -24.26 27.87 -3.94
C ALA A 47 -24.82 26.88 -2.90
N LYS A 48 -24.31 25.63 -2.87
CA LYS A 48 -24.68 24.66 -1.85
C LYS A 48 -24.01 24.96 -0.50
N GLY A 49 -22.77 25.43 -0.52
CA GLY A 49 -22.01 25.82 0.68
C GLY A 49 -21.64 24.66 1.61
N THR A 50 -21.64 23.41 1.13
CA THR A 50 -21.44 22.23 1.98
C THR A 50 -20.24 21.35 1.62
N SER A 51 -19.58 21.60 0.49
CA SER A 51 -18.59 20.68 -0.11
C SER A 51 -17.17 20.82 0.45
N TYR A 52 -16.39 19.74 0.39
CA TYR A 52 -14.95 19.75 0.66
C TYR A 52 -14.14 20.52 -0.38
N HIS A 53 -14.68 20.77 -1.57
CA HIS A 53 -14.07 21.67 -2.56
C HIS A 53 -14.10 23.15 -2.15
N LEU A 54 -14.79 23.48 -1.05
CA LEU A 54 -14.91 24.83 -0.53
C LEU A 54 -14.03 25.03 0.70
N GLY A 55 -13.46 26.22 0.78
CA GLY A 55 -12.83 26.78 1.97
C GLY A 55 -13.85 27.37 2.95
N LYS A 56 -13.40 27.60 4.18
CA LYS A 56 -14.19 28.09 5.32
C LYS A 56 -15.17 29.20 4.99
N ASP A 57 -14.76 30.21 4.23
CA ASP A 57 -15.57 31.41 3.97
C ASP A 57 -16.80 31.12 3.10
N GLN A 58 -16.79 30.01 2.35
CA GLN A 58 -17.90 29.59 1.50
C GLN A 58 -18.76 28.49 2.13
N LEU A 59 -18.41 28.04 3.34
CA LEU A 59 -19.14 26.96 4.01
C LEU A 59 -20.26 27.52 4.89
N THR A 60 -21.44 26.91 4.80
CA THR A 60 -22.49 27.12 5.80
C THR A 60 -22.02 26.60 7.16
N ALA A 61 -22.63 27.09 8.24
CA ALA A 61 -22.26 26.67 9.60
C ALA A 61 -22.50 25.19 9.87
N ASP A 62 -23.48 24.60 9.19
CA ASP A 62 -23.94 23.22 9.33
C ASP A 62 -23.39 22.27 8.25
N ALA A 63 -22.52 22.76 7.36
CA ALA A 63 -21.93 21.98 6.29
C ALA A 63 -21.31 20.68 6.79
N TYR A 64 -21.63 19.55 6.15
CA TYR A 64 -21.12 18.25 6.58
C TYR A 64 -19.59 18.18 6.52
N SER A 65 -18.98 18.91 5.57
CA SER A 65 -17.53 19.03 5.41
C SER A 65 -16.82 19.83 6.52
N ARG A 66 -17.53 20.27 7.56
CA ARG A 66 -16.96 20.89 8.77
C ARG A 66 -17.53 20.30 10.08
N ARG A 67 -18.11 19.09 10.03
CA ARG A 67 -18.82 18.52 11.19
C ARG A 67 -17.91 17.76 12.15
N THR A 68 -16.95 16.99 11.65
CA THR A 68 -16.10 16.13 12.50
C THR A 68 -15.11 16.96 13.31
N ALA A 69 -14.55 16.38 14.37
CA ALA A 69 -13.51 17.05 15.15
C ALA A 69 -12.29 17.41 14.28
N ARG A 70 -11.90 16.51 13.37
CA ARG A 70 -10.80 16.71 12.42
C ARG A 70 -11.12 17.82 11.40
N ASP A 71 -12.34 17.89 10.89
CA ASP A 71 -12.70 18.95 9.94
C ASP A 71 -12.73 20.34 10.60
N LYS A 72 -13.17 20.39 11.87
CA LYS A 72 -13.18 21.65 12.64
C LYS A 72 -11.76 22.12 12.98
N ALA A 73 -10.87 21.19 13.33
CA ALA A 73 -9.51 21.49 13.73
C ALA A 73 -8.67 22.09 12.59
N GLY A 74 -8.88 21.65 11.36
CA GLY A 74 -8.17 22.15 10.17
C GLY A 74 -8.94 23.16 9.33
N LEU A 75 -9.95 23.84 9.90
CA LEU A 75 -10.85 24.68 9.10
C LEU A 75 -10.16 25.96 8.61
N SER A 76 -9.64 25.90 7.39
CA SER A 76 -9.01 26.99 6.64
C SER A 76 -9.76 27.29 5.35
N ASN A 77 -9.22 28.17 4.50
CA ASN A 77 -9.73 28.38 3.14
C ASN A 77 -9.18 27.38 2.11
N ALA A 78 -8.42 26.37 2.52
CA ALA A 78 -8.01 25.30 1.62
C ALA A 78 -9.22 24.43 1.23
N ALA A 79 -9.32 24.11 -0.05
CA ALA A 79 -10.09 22.96 -0.50
C ALA A 79 -9.46 21.68 0.06
N SER A 80 -10.29 20.70 0.38
CA SER A 80 -9.88 19.41 0.93
C SER A 80 -10.49 18.26 0.14
N ALA A 81 -10.67 18.46 -1.16
CA ALA A 81 -11.15 17.46 -2.09
C ALA A 81 -10.43 17.53 -3.43
N GLU A 82 -10.49 16.42 -4.15
CA GLU A 82 -10.02 16.26 -5.51
C GLU A 82 -11.01 15.37 -6.27
N ASP A 83 -11.45 15.85 -7.43
CA ASP A 83 -12.15 15.05 -8.43
C ASP A 83 -11.14 14.52 -9.43
N VAL A 84 -11.31 13.27 -9.86
CA VAL A 84 -10.52 12.62 -10.90
C VAL A 84 -11.48 12.16 -11.98
N GLY A 85 -11.39 12.75 -13.17
CA GLY A 85 -12.23 12.40 -14.32
C GLY A 85 -11.82 11.10 -15.00
N GLU A 86 -12.36 10.92 -16.20
CA GLU A 86 -12.20 9.67 -16.92
C GLU A 86 -10.77 9.49 -17.43
N PHE A 87 -10.28 8.26 -17.35
CA PHE A 87 -9.06 7.87 -18.03
C PHE A 87 -9.13 6.38 -18.38
N ARG A 88 -8.35 5.98 -19.39
CA ARG A 88 -8.09 4.58 -19.73
C ARG A 88 -6.68 4.45 -20.25
N ILE A 89 -5.87 3.69 -19.53
CA ILE A 89 -4.44 3.57 -19.79
C ILE A 89 -4.04 2.11 -19.97
N ALA A 90 -3.25 1.82 -21.00
CA ALA A 90 -2.65 0.52 -21.22
C ALA A 90 -1.23 0.52 -20.65
N THR A 91 -0.89 -0.55 -19.94
CA THR A 91 0.41 -0.76 -19.28
C THR A 91 0.86 -2.20 -19.53
N PRO A 92 2.10 -2.58 -19.18
CA PRO A 92 2.52 -3.97 -19.24
C PRO A 92 1.67 -4.93 -18.39
N LEU A 93 0.98 -4.42 -17.36
CA LEU A 93 0.17 -5.22 -16.43
C LEU A 93 -1.30 -5.33 -16.84
N GLY A 94 -1.73 -4.58 -17.85
CA GLY A 94 -3.10 -4.59 -18.36
C GLY A 94 -3.64 -3.22 -18.71
N THR A 95 -4.95 -3.13 -18.88
CA THR A 95 -5.66 -1.87 -19.10
C THR A 95 -6.40 -1.45 -17.83
N PHE A 96 -6.17 -0.22 -17.41
CA PHE A 96 -6.71 0.35 -16.19
C PHE A 96 -7.50 1.60 -16.52
N ASP A 97 -8.57 1.85 -15.78
CA ASP A 97 -9.44 3.00 -15.99
C ASP A 97 -9.92 3.57 -14.66
N LEU A 98 -10.73 4.63 -14.73
CA LEU A 98 -11.32 5.28 -13.57
C LEU A 98 -12.06 4.29 -12.62
N ARG A 99 -12.63 3.22 -13.16
CA ARG A 99 -13.49 2.29 -12.40
C ARG A 99 -12.62 1.31 -11.63
N HIS A 100 -11.54 0.86 -12.26
CA HIS A 100 -10.45 0.18 -11.56
C HIS A 100 -9.87 1.04 -10.43
N TYR A 101 -9.57 2.31 -10.70
CA TYR A 101 -9.05 3.22 -9.68
C TYR A 101 -10.01 3.41 -8.50
N THR A 102 -11.30 3.59 -8.77
CA THR A 102 -12.35 3.66 -7.74
C THR A 102 -12.37 2.40 -6.88
N ALA A 103 -12.37 1.22 -7.52
CA ALA A 103 -12.40 -0.06 -6.83
C ALA A 103 -11.15 -0.28 -5.97
N TRP A 104 -9.99 0.11 -6.50
CA TRP A 104 -8.71 0.09 -5.80
C TRP A 104 -8.75 0.98 -4.55
N LEU A 105 -9.18 2.25 -4.67
CA LEU A 105 -9.31 3.16 -3.53
C LEU A 105 -10.23 2.59 -2.44
N PHE A 106 -11.38 2.05 -2.81
CA PHE A 106 -12.28 1.40 -1.83
C PHE A 106 -11.61 0.23 -1.12
N ALA A 107 -10.81 -0.57 -1.83
CA ALA A 107 -10.05 -1.66 -1.23
C ALA A 107 -8.98 -1.14 -0.25
N GLN A 108 -8.22 -0.11 -0.63
CA GLN A 108 -7.20 0.48 0.23
C GLN A 108 -7.80 1.10 1.49
N CYS A 109 -8.91 1.84 1.34
CA CYS A 109 -9.60 2.46 2.46
C CYS A 109 -10.20 1.41 3.41
N ARG A 110 -10.76 0.31 2.88
CA ARG A 110 -11.24 -0.82 3.69
C ARG A 110 -10.09 -1.52 4.43
N ALA A 111 -8.91 -1.61 3.81
CA ALA A 111 -7.71 -2.17 4.43
C ALA A 111 -7.03 -1.21 5.42
N SER A 112 -7.52 0.03 5.55
CA SER A 112 -6.89 1.07 6.37
C SER A 112 -5.40 1.25 6.02
N ALA A 113 -5.08 1.25 4.73
CA ALA A 113 -3.70 1.46 4.29
C ALA A 113 -3.16 2.79 4.86
N PRO A 114 -1.86 2.88 5.24
CA PRO A 114 -1.34 4.03 5.98
C PRO A 114 -1.56 5.40 5.31
N ASP A 115 -1.54 5.44 3.98
CA ASP A 115 -1.78 6.64 3.15
C ASP A 115 -3.28 6.99 2.99
N THR A 116 -4.20 6.12 3.44
CA THR A 116 -5.65 6.38 3.42
C THR A 116 -6.20 6.95 4.72
N LEU A 117 -5.39 7.06 5.78
CA LEU A 117 -5.86 7.46 7.12
C LEU A 117 -6.36 8.92 7.21
N ASP A 118 -6.00 9.75 6.24
CA ASP A 118 -6.52 11.12 6.13
C ASP A 118 -7.71 11.22 5.18
N LEU A 119 -8.04 10.18 4.42
CA LEU A 119 -9.24 10.17 3.58
C LEU A 119 -10.47 10.16 4.46
N ARG A 120 -11.36 11.09 4.16
CA ARG A 120 -12.67 11.19 4.80
C ARG A 120 -13.71 10.44 3.98
N GLU A 121 -13.72 10.64 2.67
CA GLU A 121 -14.63 9.91 1.78
C GLU A 121 -14.05 9.70 0.39
N VAL A 122 -14.54 8.65 -0.27
CA VAL A 122 -14.33 8.40 -1.70
C VAL A 122 -15.70 8.13 -2.29
N ILE A 123 -16.04 8.80 -3.39
CA ILE A 123 -17.32 8.67 -4.07
C ILE A 123 -17.07 8.45 -5.55
N GLY A 124 -17.69 7.43 -6.13
CA GLY A 124 -17.49 7.09 -7.52
C GLY A 124 -18.30 5.87 -7.93
N THR A 125 -17.94 5.26 -9.05
CA THR A 125 -18.57 4.05 -9.55
C THR A 125 -17.53 2.99 -9.91
N VAL A 126 -17.88 1.73 -9.66
CA VAL A 126 -17.04 0.57 -10.05
C VAL A 126 -17.63 -0.20 -11.24
N ASP A 127 -18.88 0.08 -11.62
CA ASP A 127 -19.63 -0.61 -12.67
C ASP A 127 -20.17 0.35 -13.75
N GLY A 128 -19.95 1.66 -13.59
CA GLY A 128 -20.46 2.70 -14.50
C GLY A 128 -21.96 2.98 -14.33
N LYS A 129 -22.63 2.39 -13.34
CA LYS A 129 -24.10 2.44 -13.18
C LYS A 129 -24.53 2.86 -11.78
N THR A 130 -23.75 2.46 -10.77
CA THR A 130 -24.07 2.64 -9.37
C THR A 130 -23.04 3.56 -8.73
N VAL A 131 -23.51 4.66 -8.14
CA VAL A 131 -22.68 5.53 -7.31
C VAL A 131 -22.56 4.94 -5.92
N LEU A 132 -21.33 4.77 -5.46
CA LEU A 132 -20.98 4.30 -4.13
C LEU A 132 -20.17 5.38 -3.41
N ARG A 133 -20.34 5.42 -2.08
CA ARG A 133 -19.58 6.27 -1.18
C ARG A 133 -18.92 5.42 -0.11
N TRP A 134 -17.61 5.38 -0.09
CA TRP A 134 -16.85 4.99 1.09
C TRP A 134 -16.71 6.20 2.01
N ASP A 135 -16.92 6.00 3.31
CA ASP A 135 -16.92 7.05 4.34
C ASP A 135 -16.17 6.51 5.54
N ALA A 136 -15.16 7.24 6.01
CA ALA A 136 -14.35 6.85 7.16
C ALA A 136 -15.20 6.61 8.42
N GLU A 137 -16.26 7.42 8.60
CA GLU A 137 -17.21 7.28 9.70
C GLU A 137 -18.06 6.01 9.62
N ARG A 138 -18.15 5.38 8.44
CA ARG A 138 -18.88 4.11 8.21
C ARG A 138 -17.95 2.90 8.10
N GLY A 139 -16.68 3.12 7.75
CA GLY A 139 -15.69 2.08 7.49
C GLY A 139 -16.01 1.17 6.28
N ARG A 140 -16.96 1.56 5.42
CA ARG A 140 -17.38 0.77 4.25
C ARG A 140 -17.93 1.63 3.12
N ALA A 141 -17.85 1.09 1.90
CA ALA A 141 -18.57 1.62 0.75
C ALA A 141 -20.05 1.23 0.82
N SER A 142 -20.95 2.19 0.61
CA SER A 142 -22.40 1.98 0.55
C SER A 142 -23.04 2.98 -0.40
N ALA A 143 -24.33 2.81 -0.70
CA ALA A 143 -25.09 3.86 -1.39
C ALA A 143 -24.97 5.20 -0.62
N PRO A 144 -24.81 6.33 -1.31
CA PRO A 144 -24.80 7.66 -0.70
C PRO A 144 -26.17 7.98 -0.10
N ARG A 145 -26.19 8.72 1.00
CA ARG A 145 -27.44 9.30 1.52
C ARG A 145 -27.78 10.56 0.73
N SER A 146 -29.01 11.04 0.89
CA SER A 146 -29.45 12.31 0.30
C SER A 146 -28.47 13.43 0.65
N GLY A 147 -27.97 14.13 -0.38
CA GLY A 147 -27.03 15.24 -0.26
C GLY A 147 -25.55 14.84 -0.14
N GLU A 148 -25.21 13.56 -0.07
CA GLU A 148 -23.81 13.10 0.00
C GLU A 148 -23.16 12.91 -1.37
N ALA A 149 -23.95 12.58 -2.40
CA ALA A 149 -23.50 12.43 -3.78
C ALA A 149 -24.68 12.60 -4.75
N ASP A 150 -24.35 12.75 -6.04
CA ASP A 150 -25.30 12.71 -7.15
C ASP A 150 -24.73 11.91 -8.34
N SER A 151 -25.48 11.83 -9.44
CA SER A 151 -25.12 11.00 -10.61
C SER A 151 -23.89 11.48 -11.38
N SER A 152 -23.35 12.67 -11.10
CA SER A 152 -22.12 13.13 -11.76
C SER A 152 -20.92 12.22 -11.44
N HIS A 153 -20.93 11.55 -10.28
CA HIS A 153 -19.93 10.58 -9.84
C HIS A 153 -19.94 9.25 -10.63
N LEU A 154 -20.78 9.13 -11.66
CA LEU A 154 -20.67 8.06 -12.66
C LEU A 154 -19.49 8.29 -13.63
N TRP A 155 -19.04 9.54 -13.73
CA TRP A 155 -18.05 10.01 -14.71
C TRP A 155 -16.77 10.55 -14.06
N HIS A 156 -16.72 10.65 -12.74
CA HIS A 156 -15.51 11.01 -12.00
C HIS A 156 -15.49 10.31 -10.63
N THR A 157 -14.30 10.21 -10.05
CA THR A 157 -14.08 9.79 -8.66
C THR A 157 -13.77 11.02 -7.82
N HIS A 158 -14.60 11.28 -6.82
CA HIS A 158 -14.37 12.29 -5.81
C HIS A 158 -13.62 11.67 -4.63
N LYS A 159 -12.54 12.32 -4.17
CA LYS A 159 -11.86 12.01 -2.91
C LYS A 159 -11.89 13.26 -2.04
N SER A 160 -12.26 13.12 -0.77
CA SER A 160 -12.08 14.18 0.21
C SER A 160 -11.23 13.72 1.39
N TRP A 161 -10.47 14.66 1.94
CA TRP A 161 -9.66 14.45 3.12
C TRP A 161 -10.24 15.21 4.31
N TYR A 162 -9.92 14.73 5.50
CA TYR A 162 -10.16 15.52 6.70
C TYR A 162 -9.37 16.83 6.63
N ARG A 163 -10.00 17.95 7.01
CA ARG A 163 -9.38 19.27 6.85
C ARG A 163 -8.11 19.46 7.68
N ASP A 164 -7.97 18.78 8.82
CA ASP A 164 -6.73 18.79 9.64
C ASP A 164 -5.51 18.11 8.97
N SER A 165 -5.71 17.49 7.80
CA SER A 165 -4.65 16.87 7.02
C SER A 165 -4.07 17.79 5.93
N GLU A 166 -4.46 19.07 5.87
CA GLU A 166 -4.07 20.02 4.82
C GLU A 166 -2.58 19.93 4.46
N ASN A 167 -1.71 19.92 5.47
CA ASN A 167 -0.24 19.91 5.33
C ASN A 167 0.40 18.51 5.49
N ARG A 168 -0.37 17.43 5.36
CA ARG A 168 0.13 16.06 5.43
C ARG A 168 0.28 15.49 4.01
N ASP A 169 1.44 15.74 3.41
CA ASP A 169 1.76 15.36 2.02
C ASP A 169 1.76 13.84 1.83
N ALA A 170 2.19 13.12 2.87
CA ALA A 170 2.41 11.68 2.84
C ALA A 170 1.14 10.85 2.59
N SER A 171 -0.06 11.43 2.67
CA SER A 171 -1.33 10.71 2.40
C SER A 171 -1.93 10.99 1.03
N LYS A 172 -1.56 12.08 0.35
CA LYS A 172 -2.24 12.53 -0.87
C LYS A 172 -1.51 12.09 -2.12
N ALA A 173 -0.32 12.65 -2.35
CA ALA A 173 0.50 12.29 -3.50
C ALA A 173 0.97 10.83 -3.43
N LYS A 174 1.34 10.33 -2.24
CA LYS A 174 1.81 8.95 -2.06
C LYS A 174 0.75 7.89 -2.37
N LEU A 175 -0.53 8.19 -2.10
CA LEU A 175 -1.62 7.29 -2.44
C LEU A 175 -1.73 7.13 -3.97
N ASP A 176 -1.68 8.25 -4.68
CA ASP A 176 -1.74 8.24 -6.15
C ASP A 176 -0.47 7.65 -6.75
N GLU A 177 0.71 7.95 -6.19
CA GLU A 177 1.99 7.33 -6.57
C GLU A 177 1.94 5.81 -6.42
N ARG A 178 1.40 5.31 -5.30
CA ARG A 178 1.25 3.87 -5.07
C ARG A 178 0.32 3.24 -6.08
N TYR A 179 -0.79 3.89 -6.43
CA TYR A 179 -1.66 3.40 -7.50
C TYR A 179 -0.92 3.32 -8.84
N LEU A 180 -0.22 4.39 -9.23
CA LEU A 180 0.54 4.44 -10.49
C LEU A 180 1.64 3.37 -10.55
N ARG A 181 2.31 3.09 -9.43
CA ARG A 181 3.27 1.98 -9.30
C ARG A 181 2.56 0.63 -9.47
N GLU A 182 1.43 0.42 -8.78
CA GLU A 182 0.68 -0.84 -8.81
C GLU A 182 0.17 -1.20 -10.21
N ILE A 183 -0.23 -0.19 -11.00
CA ILE A 183 -0.64 -0.40 -12.38
C ILE A 183 0.53 -0.39 -13.38
N GLY A 184 1.77 -0.21 -12.91
CA GLY A 184 2.97 -0.29 -13.74
C GLY A 184 3.20 0.93 -14.65
N LEU A 185 2.71 2.11 -14.26
CA LEU A 185 2.96 3.37 -14.97
C LEU A 185 4.21 4.10 -14.53
N ILE A 186 4.63 3.91 -13.28
CA ILE A 186 5.89 4.43 -12.77
C ILE A 186 6.68 3.28 -12.15
N GLU A 187 7.97 3.21 -12.47
CA GLU A 187 8.88 2.21 -11.92
C GLU A 187 9.05 2.45 -10.44
N GLY A 188 8.95 1.39 -9.62
CA GLY A 188 9.39 1.36 -8.23
C GLY A 188 10.77 2.01 -8.10
N ASP A 189 10.91 3.11 -7.36
CA ASP A 189 12.22 3.41 -6.79
C ASP A 189 12.46 2.22 -5.87
N GLU A 190 13.48 1.42 -6.18
CA GLU A 190 13.85 0.18 -5.51
C GLU A 190 13.21 0.07 -4.12
N ASP A 191 12.25 -0.84 -3.95
CA ASP A 191 11.40 -1.04 -2.74
C ASP A 191 12.20 -1.34 -1.45
N MET A 192 13.53 -1.20 -1.49
CA MET A 192 14.41 -1.16 -0.36
C MET A 192 15.20 0.14 -0.33
N THR A 193 15.00 0.93 0.72
CA THR A 193 16.05 1.86 1.15
C THR A 193 17.38 1.11 1.31
N PRO A 194 18.55 1.75 1.15
CA PRO A 194 19.85 1.10 1.37
C PRO A 194 19.98 0.41 2.74
N ASP A 195 19.22 0.86 3.73
CA ASP A 195 19.14 0.22 5.05
C ASP A 195 18.21 -0.99 5.08
N GLN A 196 17.11 -1.00 4.33
CA GLN A 196 16.26 -2.18 4.15
C GLN A 196 16.97 -3.25 3.31
N ASP A 197 17.69 -2.84 2.26
CA ASP A 197 18.54 -3.72 1.45
C ASP A 197 19.63 -4.34 2.32
N ARG A 198 20.39 -3.54 3.06
CA ARG A 198 21.41 -4.04 3.98
C ARG A 198 20.83 -5.00 5.04
N LYS A 199 19.62 -4.74 5.54
CA LYS A 199 18.93 -5.64 6.49
C LYS A 199 18.47 -6.93 5.84
N LEU A 200 17.92 -6.88 4.62
CA LEU A 200 17.49 -8.06 3.89
C LEU A 200 18.70 -8.89 3.44
N THR A 201 19.76 -8.26 2.95
CA THR A 201 21.04 -8.91 2.65
C THR A 201 21.66 -9.53 3.90
N ALA A 202 21.64 -8.85 5.06
CA ALA A 202 22.14 -9.42 6.31
C ALA A 202 21.30 -10.62 6.77
N LEU A 203 19.98 -10.56 6.62
CA LEU A 203 19.08 -11.67 6.90
C LEU A 203 19.33 -12.85 5.94
N TYR A 204 19.42 -12.58 4.64
CA TYR A 204 19.71 -13.57 3.61
C TYR A 204 21.09 -14.20 3.81
N ASN A 205 22.13 -13.42 4.12
CA ASN A 205 23.47 -13.94 4.40
C ASN A 205 23.54 -14.70 5.74
N GLY A 206 22.74 -14.31 6.73
CA GLY A 206 22.62 -15.03 7.99
C GLY A 206 21.87 -16.37 7.86
N ILE A 207 20.93 -16.47 6.92
CA ILE A 207 20.10 -17.66 6.69
C ILE A 207 20.74 -18.59 5.64
N TYR A 208 21.25 -18.05 4.54
CA TYR A 208 21.69 -18.78 3.34
C TYR A 208 23.17 -18.53 2.99
N GLY A 209 23.67 -17.32 3.14
CA GLY A 209 24.99 -16.92 2.65
C GLY A 209 26.20 -17.27 3.54
N GLY A 210 26.02 -18.06 4.60
CA GLY A 210 27.13 -18.51 5.43
C GLY A 210 27.96 -17.33 5.99
N GLY A 211 27.34 -16.49 6.83
CA GLY A 211 28.13 -15.62 7.72
C GLY A 211 29.16 -16.42 8.54
N PRO A 212 30.17 -15.79 9.18
CA PRO A 212 31.41 -16.43 9.66
C PRO A 212 31.28 -17.53 10.74
N SER A 213 30.11 -18.09 10.98
CA SER A 213 30.01 -19.45 11.48
C SER A 213 30.13 -20.45 10.32
N CYS A 214 31.35 -20.98 10.14
CA CYS A 214 31.65 -22.24 9.43
C CYS A 214 32.01 -22.19 7.93
N GLY A 215 32.64 -21.12 7.44
CA GLY A 215 33.76 -21.23 6.48
C GLY A 215 33.56 -21.85 5.08
N GLU A 216 32.38 -22.30 4.65
CA GLU A 216 32.14 -22.77 3.27
C GLU A 216 30.79 -22.27 2.72
N ALA A 217 30.77 -22.02 1.41
CA ALA A 217 29.58 -21.55 0.68
C ALA A 217 28.50 -22.64 0.68
N VAL A 218 27.30 -22.29 1.14
CA VAL A 218 26.15 -23.19 1.10
C VAL A 218 25.43 -22.99 -0.23
N ASP A 219 25.28 -24.07 -1.00
CA ASP A 219 24.43 -24.10 -2.19
C ASP A 219 22.95 -23.99 -1.75
N PRO A 220 22.23 -22.91 -2.10
CA PRO A 220 20.85 -22.70 -1.69
C PRO A 220 19.87 -23.71 -2.30
N GLU A 221 20.24 -24.46 -3.34
CA GLU A 221 19.39 -25.48 -3.95
C GLU A 221 19.51 -26.86 -3.28
N ASN A 222 20.49 -27.06 -2.38
CA ASN A 222 20.79 -28.38 -1.80
C ASN A 222 20.91 -28.37 -0.26
N VAL A 223 20.22 -27.44 0.40
CA VAL A 223 20.29 -27.20 1.87
C VAL A 223 19.94 -28.44 2.70
N VAL A 224 19.14 -29.34 2.15
CA VAL A 224 18.66 -30.56 2.81
C VAL A 224 19.78 -31.62 2.92
N ASN A 225 20.68 -31.67 1.94
CA ASN A 225 21.76 -32.65 1.86
C ASN A 225 23.13 -32.07 2.23
N ALA A 226 23.20 -30.79 2.62
CA ALA A 226 24.45 -30.14 2.98
C ALA A 226 25.13 -30.89 4.14
N GLU A 227 26.24 -31.59 3.86
CA GLU A 227 26.97 -32.33 4.88
C GLU A 227 27.47 -31.41 6.01
N PRO A 228 27.62 -31.92 7.24
CA PRO A 228 28.21 -31.13 8.33
C PRO A 228 29.62 -30.66 7.93
N ASP A 229 30.00 -29.45 8.36
CA ASP A 229 31.35 -28.94 8.15
C ASP A 229 32.39 -29.97 8.67
N PRO A 230 33.37 -30.41 7.87
CA PRO A 230 34.24 -31.52 8.21
C PRO A 230 35.24 -31.20 9.33
N LYS A 231 35.45 -29.93 9.67
CA LYS A 231 36.36 -29.50 10.74
C LYS A 231 35.64 -29.35 12.08
N THR A 232 34.37 -28.97 12.06
CA THR A 232 33.60 -28.64 13.26
C THR A 232 32.50 -29.65 13.56
N GLY A 233 32.13 -30.50 12.60
CA GLY A 233 31.04 -31.48 12.69
C GLY A 233 29.65 -30.85 12.79
N LYS A 234 29.49 -29.56 12.48
CA LYS A 234 28.24 -28.81 12.67
C LYS A 234 27.61 -28.43 11.33
N ARG A 235 26.27 -28.47 11.28
CA ARG A 235 25.48 -27.92 10.17
C ARG A 235 25.16 -26.44 10.42
N SER A 236 24.83 -25.69 9.36
CA SER A 236 24.23 -24.36 9.52
C SER A 236 22.92 -24.48 10.32
N ALA A 237 22.48 -23.42 10.99
CA ALA A 237 21.27 -23.47 11.82
C ALA A 237 20.01 -23.87 11.00
N VAL A 238 19.96 -23.51 9.72
CA VAL A 238 18.88 -23.83 8.79
C VAL A 238 18.98 -25.27 8.29
N ALA A 239 20.17 -25.73 7.91
CA ALA A 239 20.38 -27.14 7.52
C ALA A 239 20.17 -28.09 8.71
N GLN A 240 20.54 -27.67 9.92
CA GLN A 240 20.27 -28.42 11.15
C GLN A 240 18.76 -28.48 11.44
N ALA A 241 18.04 -27.36 11.32
CA ALA A 241 16.59 -27.33 11.51
C ALA A 241 15.84 -28.17 10.46
N ALA A 242 16.27 -28.14 9.19
CA ALA A 242 15.72 -28.96 8.11
C ALA A 242 15.99 -30.46 8.35
N PHE A 243 17.22 -30.81 8.72
CA PHE A 243 17.62 -32.18 9.08
C PHE A 243 16.83 -32.71 10.28
N ASP A 244 16.67 -31.90 11.34
CA ASP A 244 15.93 -32.31 12.54
C ASP A 244 14.42 -32.43 12.28
N PHE A 245 13.88 -31.61 11.38
CA PHE A 245 12.49 -31.71 10.95
C PHE A 245 12.23 -32.99 10.14
N GLN A 246 13.09 -33.31 9.16
CA GLN A 246 12.97 -34.53 8.36
C GLN A 246 13.15 -35.82 9.18
N ASN A 247 14.05 -35.80 10.16
CA ASN A 247 14.33 -36.96 11.01
C ASN A 247 13.44 -37.01 12.27
N GLY A 248 12.45 -36.12 12.38
CA GLY A 248 11.47 -36.14 13.48
C GLY A 248 12.05 -35.82 14.87
N HIS A 249 13.19 -35.12 14.93
CA HIS A 249 13.88 -34.75 16.16
C HIS A 249 13.30 -33.47 16.79
N PHE A 250 11.98 -33.43 16.99
CA PHE A 250 11.25 -32.24 17.44
C PHE A 250 11.61 -31.75 18.86
N SER A 251 12.30 -32.57 19.67
CA SER A 251 12.80 -32.17 21.00
C SER A 251 13.91 -31.12 20.92
N GLN A 252 14.61 -31.00 19.79
CA GLN A 252 15.66 -30.00 19.55
C GLN A 252 15.12 -28.66 19.02
N LEU A 253 13.86 -28.58 18.57
CA LEU A 253 13.22 -27.31 18.16
C LEU A 253 13.06 -26.32 19.35
N LYS A 254 13.02 -26.81 20.59
CA LYS A 254 13.09 -25.93 21.78
C LYS A 254 14.41 -25.18 21.89
N GLN A 255 15.51 -25.78 21.41
CA GLN A 255 16.82 -25.12 21.33
C GLN A 255 16.85 -24.07 20.22
N ILE A 256 16.08 -24.23 19.15
CA ILE A 256 15.91 -23.21 18.10
C ILE A 256 15.22 -21.96 18.65
N ARG A 257 14.21 -22.07 19.53
CA ARG A 257 13.66 -20.91 20.27
C ARG A 257 14.71 -20.23 21.17
N ALA A 258 15.56 -21.01 21.83
CA ALA A 258 16.65 -20.46 22.65
C ALA A 258 17.73 -19.77 21.79
N ASN A 259 17.97 -20.27 20.58
CA ASN A 259 18.86 -19.64 19.59
C ASN A 259 18.21 -18.41 18.95
N GLN A 260 16.90 -18.36 18.80
CA GLN A 260 16.14 -17.19 18.33
C GLN A 260 16.34 -15.99 19.28
N ALA A 261 16.33 -16.22 20.60
CA ALA A 261 16.66 -15.19 21.59
C ALA A 261 18.13 -14.72 21.52
N LYS A 262 19.07 -15.63 21.22
CA LYS A 262 20.49 -15.29 21.03
C LYS A 262 20.73 -14.53 19.72
N ILE A 263 20.01 -14.86 18.65
CA ILE A 263 20.05 -14.16 17.36
C ILE A 263 19.50 -12.73 17.54
N LEU A 264 18.39 -12.55 18.26
CA LEU A 264 17.88 -11.22 18.60
C LEU A 264 18.88 -10.40 19.45
N THR A 265 19.57 -11.06 20.39
CA THR A 265 20.62 -10.41 21.20
C THR A 265 21.85 -10.03 20.36
N ALA A 266 22.27 -10.89 19.41
CA ALA A 266 23.41 -10.64 18.52
C ALA A 266 23.12 -9.57 17.44
N LEU A 267 21.84 -9.38 17.09
CA LEU A 267 21.37 -8.31 16.19
C LEU A 267 21.22 -6.94 16.88
N GLY A 268 21.60 -6.82 18.15
CA GLY A 268 21.56 -5.55 18.90
C GLY A 268 20.14 -5.05 19.22
N THR A 269 19.11 -5.89 19.11
CA THR A 269 17.72 -5.51 19.41
C THR A 269 17.36 -5.71 20.88
N SER A 270 18.29 -5.41 21.79
CA SER A 270 17.93 -5.17 23.18
C SER A 270 17.21 -3.81 23.25
N ASP A 271 15.89 -3.87 23.12
CA ASP A 271 14.96 -2.96 23.80
C ASP A 271 14.85 -1.49 23.32
N ARG A 272 15.11 -1.18 22.06
CA ARG A 272 14.68 0.12 21.49
C ARG A 272 14.17 0.01 20.05
N GLY A 273 12.85 -0.02 19.90
CA GLY A 273 12.21 0.33 18.62
C GLY A 273 10.98 -0.48 18.19
N GLY A 274 9.93 -0.56 19.00
CA GLY A 274 8.54 -0.42 18.51
C GLY A 274 7.87 -1.56 17.73
N MET A 275 8.41 -2.78 17.66
CA MET A 275 7.63 -3.93 17.17
C MET A 275 7.06 -4.71 18.37
N THR A 276 5.74 -4.79 18.45
CA THR A 276 5.07 -5.57 19.48
C THR A 276 5.23 -7.07 19.20
N PRO A 277 5.17 -7.94 20.21
CA PRO A 277 5.23 -9.39 20.05
C PRO A 277 4.24 -9.93 18.99
N GLU A 278 3.10 -9.27 18.82
CA GLU A 278 2.06 -9.63 17.84
C GLU A 278 2.51 -9.38 16.39
N LYS A 279 3.20 -8.26 16.12
CA LYS A 279 3.75 -7.96 14.77
C LYS A 279 4.87 -8.92 14.38
N LEU A 280 5.64 -9.41 15.36
CA LEU A 280 6.67 -10.43 15.16
C LEU A 280 6.06 -11.81 14.89
N ALA A 281 4.93 -12.13 15.51
CA ALA A 281 4.16 -13.33 15.23
C ALA A 281 3.55 -13.31 13.80
N GLU A 282 3.02 -12.17 13.35
CA GLU A 282 2.51 -12.03 11.96
C GLU A 282 3.61 -12.22 10.91
N LEU A 283 4.80 -11.67 11.13
CA LEU A 283 5.94 -11.86 10.21
C LEU A 283 6.38 -13.33 10.13
N GLY A 284 6.40 -14.03 11.27
CA GLY A 284 6.74 -15.46 11.33
C GLY A 284 5.71 -16.35 10.62
N VAL A 285 4.42 -16.00 10.69
CA VAL A 285 3.34 -16.71 10.01
C VAL A 285 3.40 -16.50 8.49
N ASP A 286 3.74 -15.29 8.03
CA ASP A 286 3.80 -15.00 6.60
C ASP A 286 5.01 -15.65 5.90
N VAL A 287 6.15 -15.74 6.61
CA VAL A 287 7.32 -16.51 6.15
C VAL A 287 7.00 -18.01 6.09
N ALA A 288 6.35 -18.56 7.12
CA ALA A 288 5.95 -19.98 7.13
C ALA A 288 4.92 -20.30 6.01
N ARG A 289 4.01 -19.37 5.72
CA ARG A 289 3.02 -19.50 4.64
C ARG A 289 3.66 -19.52 3.25
N ARG A 290 4.67 -18.67 3.02
CA ARG A 290 5.44 -18.63 1.76
C ARG A 290 6.34 -19.85 1.56
N LEU A 291 6.86 -20.43 2.64
CA LEU A 291 7.62 -21.68 2.60
C LEU A 291 6.72 -22.91 2.34
N GLY A 292 5.47 -22.88 2.80
CA GLY A 292 4.48 -23.94 2.55
C GLY A 292 3.92 -23.99 1.12
N THR A 293 4.15 -22.96 0.30
CA THR A 293 3.69 -22.88 -1.10
C THR A 293 4.70 -23.42 -2.13
N LEU A 294 5.87 -23.90 -1.70
CA LEU A 294 6.76 -24.69 -2.55
C LEU A 294 6.18 -26.11 -2.71
N THR A 295 5.30 -26.29 -3.69
CA THR A 295 4.88 -27.61 -4.15
C THR A 295 6.06 -28.35 -4.76
N PHE A 296 6.45 -29.47 -4.13
CA PHE A 296 7.38 -30.44 -4.70
C PHE A 296 6.78 -31.03 -5.99
N VAL A 297 7.43 -30.79 -7.13
CA VAL A 297 7.27 -31.65 -8.30
C VAL A 297 8.06 -32.91 -7.99
N ALA A 298 7.37 -34.00 -7.69
CA ALA A 298 8.01 -35.31 -7.61
C ALA A 298 8.41 -35.70 -9.04
N ASP A 299 9.72 -35.75 -9.27
CA ASP A 299 10.31 -36.33 -10.47
C ASP A 299 10.11 -37.85 -10.39
N THR A 300 9.21 -38.40 -11.22
CA THR A 300 8.84 -39.84 -11.21
C THR A 300 9.46 -40.63 -12.37
N ASP A 301 10.58 -40.18 -12.94
CA ASP A 301 11.27 -40.96 -13.98
C ASP A 301 12.64 -41.46 -13.50
N GLY A 302 12.63 -42.66 -12.91
CA GLY A 302 13.80 -43.51 -12.69
C GLY A 302 13.59 -44.88 -13.36
N PRO A 303 14.66 -45.50 -13.93
CA PRO A 303 14.52 -46.56 -14.92
C PRO A 303 14.15 -47.91 -14.30
N THR A 304 13.24 -48.62 -14.96
CA THR A 304 12.99 -50.05 -14.74
C THR A 304 14.23 -50.88 -15.09
N LEU A 305 14.74 -51.61 -14.10
CA LEU A 305 15.51 -52.85 -14.25
C LEU A 305 14.63 -54.03 -13.83
#